data_AF-A0A915M5F6-F1
#
_entry.id   AF-A0A915M5F6-F1
#
_cell.length_a   1.000
_cell.length_b   1.000
_cell.length_c   1.000
_cell.angle_alpha   90.00
_cell.angle_beta   90.00
_cell.angle_gamma   90.00
#
_symmetry.space_group_name_H-M   'P 1'
#
loop_
_entity.id
_entity.type
_entity.pdbx_description
1 polymer ?
#
loop_
_entity_poly.entity_id
_entity_poly.type
_entity_poly.pdbx_seq_one_letter_code
_entity_poly.pdbx_strand_id
1 'polypeptide(L)'
;MHLNTKSQLHFPFAPKKTNCFTADQKDVLIDVIYQRPPQNRIDAFAEVAKLFSDDNYNYTGAQIEYEWENLRDTFNAILARLSRGGSREDITWRYWPKLQFIAKFVTPLPEKSPVDAENLQSDDEYTNEATPDKPTGKIFLTAEKDEALISAIKDRPVIWDHSHPYYKNNIQRCNVYAEVAKLLSDDNHKYSGRKVMMVWKNLLATFRKVKTNELAADDKVTWRYWQKLQFIARFVTPAKAKNQQRKKTTKNQQAKNQQKPVKIIQGRIPEEKKDVLISAIKDRPIIWDLSHPYYNNIMQRSDAYAEVAEILSDDNHKYSGPNIGAIWRGLICTFRHISRRVKSNGGADDRVTWQHWHKLQFLANNEQINTEAQKSKLSKEFVCKGSQDYVLLTSEQKEAFIDAIRERQI
;
A
#
# COMPACT_ATOMS: atom_id res chain seq x y z
N MET A 1 52.05 -31.99 -15.26
CA MET A 1 51.90 -30.58 -14.84
C MET A 1 51.05 -29.85 -15.87
N HIS A 2 49.76 -29.67 -15.63
CA HIS A 2 48.89 -28.77 -16.40
C HIS A 2 48.04 -27.99 -15.40
N LEU A 3 48.31 -26.69 -15.28
CA LEU A 3 47.51 -25.76 -14.49
C LEU A 3 46.42 -25.18 -15.39
N ASN A 4 45.16 -25.32 -14.97
CA ASN A 4 44.00 -24.77 -15.64
C ASN A 4 43.42 -23.66 -14.74
N THR A 5 43.71 -22.40 -15.08
CA THR A 5 43.16 -21.21 -14.44
C THR A 5 41.95 -20.72 -15.22
N LYS A 6 40.73 -21.08 -14.75
CA LYS A 6 39.49 -20.46 -15.22
C LYS A 6 39.18 -19.21 -14.37
N SER A 7 39.42 -18.05 -14.95
CA SER A 7 38.94 -16.76 -14.44
C SER A 7 37.42 -16.69 -14.57
N GLN A 8 36.71 -16.67 -13.45
CA GLN A 8 35.29 -16.34 -13.41
C GLN A 8 35.11 -14.82 -13.51
N LEU A 9 34.55 -14.37 -14.64
CA LEU A 9 34.08 -13.00 -14.80
C LEU A 9 32.82 -12.80 -13.95
N HIS A 10 32.96 -12.02 -12.89
CA HIS A 10 31.86 -11.57 -12.04
C HIS A 10 31.07 -10.49 -12.79
N PHE A 11 29.90 -10.83 -13.32
CA PHE A 11 28.98 -9.83 -13.86
C PHE A 11 28.31 -9.05 -12.71
N PRO A 12 28.34 -7.71 -12.69
CA PRO A 12 27.59 -6.94 -11.72
C PRO A 12 26.09 -7.12 -11.96
N PHE A 13 25.38 -7.54 -10.90
CA PHE A 13 23.93 -7.65 -10.92
C PHE A 13 23.30 -6.27 -11.17
N ALA A 14 22.70 -6.09 -12.35
CA ALA A 14 21.90 -4.91 -12.63
C ALA A 14 20.74 -4.81 -11.62
N PRO A 15 20.60 -3.70 -10.88
CA PRO A 15 19.54 -3.53 -9.91
C PRO A 15 18.18 -3.55 -10.63
N LYS A 16 17.25 -4.35 -10.11
CA LYS A 16 15.86 -4.41 -10.61
C LYS A 16 15.23 -3.03 -10.40
N LYS A 17 14.93 -2.32 -11.48
CA LYS A 17 14.26 -1.01 -11.49
C LYS A 17 12.89 -1.11 -10.83
N THR A 18 12.80 -0.84 -9.53
CA THR A 18 11.52 -0.60 -8.87
C THR A 18 11.21 0.89 -9.00
N ASN A 19 10.17 1.24 -9.77
CA ASN A 19 9.73 2.62 -10.03
C ASN A 19 9.08 3.31 -8.80
N CYS A 20 9.52 3.00 -7.59
CA CYS A 20 9.02 3.59 -6.35
C CYS A 20 10.11 4.46 -5.75
N PHE A 21 9.75 5.68 -5.33
CA PHE A 21 10.68 6.57 -4.62
C PHE A 21 11.15 5.90 -3.32
N THR A 22 12.46 5.87 -3.11
CA THR A 22 13.06 5.48 -1.83
C THR A 22 12.68 6.48 -0.75
N ALA A 23 12.89 6.12 0.52
CA ALA A 23 12.58 7.04 1.62
C ALA A 23 13.41 8.33 1.53
N ASP A 24 14.69 8.20 1.16
CA ASP A 24 15.60 9.35 1.05
C ASP A 24 15.27 10.22 -0.17
N GLN A 25 14.82 9.61 -1.27
CA GLN A 25 14.30 10.37 -2.41
C GLN A 25 13.05 11.17 -2.05
N LYS A 26 12.15 10.63 -1.20
CA LYS A 26 10.98 11.38 -0.71
C LYS A 26 11.40 12.51 0.23
N ASP A 27 12.44 12.31 1.03
CA ASP A 27 12.99 13.37 1.89
C ASP A 27 13.51 14.54 1.05
N VAL A 28 14.35 14.27 0.04
CA VAL A 28 14.85 15.29 -0.88
C VAL A 28 13.69 15.98 -1.61
N LEU A 29 12.65 15.22 -2.00
CA LEU A 29 11.50 15.78 -2.71
C LEU A 29 10.77 16.80 -1.83
N ILE A 30 10.56 16.48 -0.56
CA ILE A 30 9.93 17.36 0.41
C ILE A 30 10.79 18.62 0.62
N ASP A 31 12.10 18.45 0.77
CA ASP A 31 13.04 19.55 1.02
C ASP A 31 13.09 20.51 -0.18
N VAL A 32 13.13 19.99 -1.41
CA VAL A 32 13.12 20.82 -2.63
C VAL A 32 11.81 21.60 -2.77
N ILE A 33 10.66 20.97 -2.53
CA ILE A 33 9.35 21.63 -2.59
C ILE A 33 9.18 22.66 -1.46
N TYR A 34 9.77 22.40 -0.29
CA TYR A 34 9.78 23.34 0.82
C TYR A 34 10.57 24.61 0.48
N GLN A 35 11.76 24.46 -0.11
CA GLN A 35 12.62 25.58 -0.50
C GLN A 35 12.05 26.39 -1.66
N ARG A 36 11.36 25.73 -2.60
CA ARG A 36 10.75 26.36 -3.78
C ARG A 36 9.28 25.95 -3.86
N PRO A 37 8.38 26.64 -3.12
CA PRO A 37 6.96 26.40 -3.24
C PRO A 37 6.57 26.67 -4.69
N PRO A 38 5.97 25.72 -5.41
CA PRO A 38 5.78 25.87 -6.85
C PRO A 38 4.81 27.01 -7.17
N GLN A 39 5.32 28.16 -7.64
CA GLN A 39 4.49 29.24 -8.18
C GLN A 39 3.81 28.80 -9.49
N ASN A 40 4.52 28.04 -10.35
CA ASN A 40 3.95 27.29 -11.46
C ASN A 40 4.17 25.78 -11.25
N ARG A 41 3.09 25.06 -10.96
CA ARG A 41 3.12 23.66 -10.50
C ARG A 41 3.69 22.68 -11.53
N ILE A 42 3.47 22.93 -12.82
CA ILE A 42 3.88 22.01 -13.89
C ILE A 42 5.39 22.10 -14.14
N ASP A 43 5.93 23.32 -14.22
CA ASP A 43 7.35 23.55 -14.51
C ASP A 43 8.23 23.14 -13.33
N ALA A 44 7.79 23.43 -12.10
CA ALA A 44 8.52 23.06 -10.89
C ALA A 44 8.70 21.54 -10.76
N PHE A 45 7.67 20.73 -11.04
CA PHE A 45 7.83 19.27 -10.98
C PHE A 45 8.70 18.71 -12.11
N ALA A 46 8.74 19.36 -13.27
CA ALA A 46 9.65 18.98 -14.34
C ALA A 46 11.11 19.28 -13.98
N GLU A 47 11.40 20.39 -13.30
CA GLU A 47 12.74 20.69 -12.77
C GLU A 47 13.17 19.71 -11.70
N VAL A 48 12.28 19.41 -10.74
CA VAL A 48 12.55 18.37 -9.74
C VAL A 48 12.78 17.02 -10.42
N ALA A 49 11.99 16.68 -11.44
CA ALA A 49 12.19 15.44 -12.18
C ALA A 49 13.58 15.36 -12.83
N LYS A 50 14.10 16.47 -13.38
CA LYS A 50 15.48 16.56 -13.88
C LYS A 50 16.52 16.36 -12.78
N LEU A 51 16.32 16.98 -11.60
CA LEU A 51 17.22 16.83 -10.46
C LEU A 51 17.28 15.40 -9.92
N PHE A 52 16.16 14.69 -9.98
CA PHE A 52 16.05 13.30 -9.52
C PHE A 52 16.48 12.29 -10.58
N SER A 53 16.57 12.71 -11.83
CA SER A 53 16.98 11.81 -12.91
C SER A 53 18.49 11.69 -12.94
N ASP A 54 18.99 10.47 -12.89
CA ASP A 54 20.40 10.13 -13.04
C ASP A 54 20.56 9.13 -14.21
N ASP A 55 21.79 8.68 -14.47
CA ASP A 55 22.08 7.71 -15.53
C ASP A 55 21.30 6.39 -15.38
N ASN A 56 20.77 6.11 -14.19
CA ASN A 56 20.06 4.87 -13.85
C ASN A 56 18.53 5.04 -13.81
N TYR A 57 18.02 6.23 -13.50
CA TYR A 57 16.62 6.52 -13.27
C TYR A 57 16.18 7.79 -14.01
N ASN A 58 15.17 7.67 -14.88
CA ASN A 58 14.54 8.81 -15.54
C ASN A 58 13.15 9.03 -14.94
N TYR A 59 13.01 10.09 -14.15
CA TYR A 59 11.74 10.49 -13.57
C TYR A 59 11.07 11.54 -14.45
N THR A 60 9.76 11.47 -14.59
CA THR A 60 8.95 12.49 -15.27
C THR A 60 8.33 13.44 -14.25
N GLY A 61 8.01 14.67 -14.68
CA GLY A 61 7.30 15.63 -13.82
C GLY A 61 5.98 15.07 -13.29
N ALA A 62 5.28 14.23 -14.08
CA ALA A 62 4.07 13.56 -13.64
C ALA A 62 4.31 12.54 -12.51
N GLN A 63 5.46 11.87 -12.47
CA GLN A 63 5.82 10.96 -11.37
C GLN A 63 6.13 11.72 -10.09
N ILE A 64 6.85 12.84 -10.21
CA ILE A 64 7.14 13.73 -9.08
C ILE A 64 5.83 14.29 -8.52
N GLU A 65 4.96 14.80 -9.38
CA GLU A 65 3.65 15.32 -8.98
C GLU A 65 2.82 14.25 -8.27
N TYR A 66 2.76 13.04 -8.84
CA TYR A 66 2.04 11.93 -8.23
C TYR A 66 2.57 11.58 -6.84
N GLU A 67 3.89 11.53 -6.67
CA GLU A 67 4.49 11.18 -5.38
C GLU A 67 4.31 12.29 -4.35
N TRP A 68 4.42 13.55 -4.77
CA TRP A 68 4.10 14.70 -3.92
C TRP A 68 2.64 14.68 -3.46
N GLU A 69 1.70 14.42 -4.37
CA GLU A 69 0.28 14.26 -4.01
C GLU A 69 0.07 13.11 -3.03
N ASN A 70 0.80 12.00 -3.18
CA ASN A 70 0.73 10.89 -2.25
C ASN A 70 1.11 11.29 -0.82
N LEU A 71 2.20 12.04 -0.69
CA LEU A 71 2.68 12.59 0.58
C LEU A 71 1.65 13.56 1.17
N ARG A 72 1.21 14.55 0.37
CA ARG A 72 0.23 15.56 0.80
C ARG A 72 -1.10 14.94 1.25
N ASP A 73 -1.63 13.97 0.51
CA ASP A 73 -2.88 13.30 0.87
C ASP A 73 -2.76 12.52 2.18
N THR A 74 -1.62 11.87 2.40
CA THR A 74 -1.37 11.13 3.63
C THR A 74 -1.26 12.09 4.81
N PHE A 75 -0.61 13.22 4.63
CA PHE A 75 -0.57 14.32 5.59
C PHE A 75 -1.98 14.85 5.91
N ASN A 76 -2.79 15.14 4.89
CA ASN A 76 -4.17 15.60 5.05
C ASN A 76 -5.07 14.57 5.75
N ALA A 77 -4.88 13.27 5.47
CA ALA A 77 -5.60 12.21 6.16
C ALA A 77 -5.24 12.14 7.65
N ILE A 78 -3.97 12.37 7.99
CA ILE A 78 -3.52 12.46 9.38
C ILE A 78 -4.12 13.71 10.05
N LEU A 79 -4.12 14.87 9.39
CA LEU A 79 -4.78 16.08 9.90
C LEU A 79 -6.27 15.84 10.16
N ALA A 80 -7.00 15.26 9.21
CA ALA A 80 -8.41 14.94 9.36
C ALA A 80 -8.68 13.96 10.52
N ARG A 81 -7.73 13.06 10.81
CA ARG A 81 -7.80 12.16 11.98
C ARG A 81 -7.59 12.93 13.28
N LEU A 82 -6.62 13.84 13.34
CA LEU A 82 -6.39 14.69 14.52
C LEU A 82 -7.59 15.58 14.81
N SER A 83 -8.21 16.18 13.79
CA SER A 83 -9.42 17.01 13.95
C SER A 83 -10.63 16.24 14.51
N ARG A 84 -10.61 14.90 14.47
CA ARG A 84 -11.65 14.03 15.06
C ARG A 84 -11.29 13.54 16.46
N GLY A 85 -10.30 14.16 17.12
CA GLY A 85 -9.85 13.79 18.47
C GLY A 85 -8.78 12.69 18.52
N GLY A 86 -8.08 12.42 17.41
CA GLY A 86 -6.93 11.50 17.43
C GLY A 86 -5.73 12.09 18.16
N SER A 87 -4.96 11.27 18.90
CA SER A 87 -3.73 11.72 19.56
C SER A 87 -2.61 12.00 18.55
N ARG A 88 -1.83 13.06 18.82
CA ARG A 88 -0.64 13.44 18.05
C ARG A 88 0.53 12.48 18.31
N GLU A 89 0.55 11.82 19.46
CA GLU A 89 1.57 10.85 19.86
C GLU A 89 1.52 9.56 19.02
N ASP A 90 0.35 9.26 18.44
CA ASP A 90 0.13 8.08 17.59
C ASP A 90 0.60 8.27 16.14
N ILE A 91 1.27 9.39 15.82
CA ILE A 91 1.77 9.66 14.47
C ILE A 91 3.19 9.11 14.32
N THR A 92 3.28 7.90 13.76
CA THR A 92 4.55 7.21 13.48
C THR A 92 5.09 7.46 12.06
N TRP A 93 4.43 8.32 11.29
CA TRP A 93 4.80 8.55 9.90
C TRP A 93 5.99 9.50 9.77
N ARG A 94 7.14 8.99 9.28
CA ARG A 94 8.44 9.70 9.19
C ARG A 94 8.36 11.11 8.59
N TYR A 95 7.51 11.33 7.59
CA TYR A 95 7.41 12.62 6.90
C TYR A 95 6.52 13.64 7.59
N TRP A 96 5.83 13.25 8.68
CA TRP A 96 4.92 14.14 9.40
C TRP A 96 5.58 15.45 9.85
N PRO A 97 6.76 15.46 10.50
CA PRO A 97 7.38 16.72 10.93
C PRO A 97 7.76 17.60 9.73
N LYS A 98 8.24 16.98 8.64
CA LYS A 98 8.71 17.69 7.45
C LYS A 98 7.59 18.33 6.64
N LEU A 99 6.37 17.79 6.69
CA LEU A 99 5.23 18.29 5.92
C LEU A 99 4.39 19.32 6.69
N GLN A 100 4.76 19.67 7.92
CA GLN A 100 4.00 20.64 8.74
C GLN A 100 3.86 22.01 8.09
N PHE A 101 4.82 22.42 7.25
CA PHE A 101 4.72 23.68 6.51
C PHE A 101 3.53 23.75 5.56
N ILE A 102 2.96 22.61 5.17
CA ILE A 102 1.77 22.55 4.30
C ILE A 102 0.51 22.89 5.09
N ALA A 103 0.50 22.65 6.41
CA ALA A 103 -0.69 22.85 7.24
C ALA A 103 -1.25 24.28 7.13
N LYS A 104 -0.38 25.29 6.95
CA LYS A 104 -0.79 26.70 6.76
C LYS A 104 -1.55 26.97 5.46
N PHE A 105 -1.46 26.06 4.49
CA PHE A 105 -2.14 26.15 3.19
C PHE A 105 -3.33 25.20 3.07
N VAL A 106 -3.59 24.39 4.10
CA VAL A 106 -4.79 23.55 4.14
C VAL A 106 -5.91 24.44 4.68
N THR A 107 -6.82 24.83 3.80
CA THR A 107 -8.00 25.61 4.18
C THR A 107 -8.73 24.88 5.31
N PRO A 108 -9.04 25.56 6.44
CA PRO A 108 -9.87 24.98 7.48
C PRO A 108 -11.17 24.49 6.84
N LEU A 109 -11.52 23.22 7.07
CA LEU A 109 -12.86 22.74 6.74
C LEU A 109 -13.85 23.62 7.50
N PRO A 110 -14.98 24.04 6.89
CA PRO A 110 -15.97 24.87 7.56
C PRO A 110 -16.36 24.22 8.88
N GLU A 111 -16.09 24.92 9.98
CA GLU A 111 -16.49 24.51 11.31
C GLU A 111 -18.00 24.35 11.33
N LYS A 112 -18.47 23.19 11.81
CA LYS A 112 -19.89 22.99 12.04
C LYS A 112 -20.29 23.92 13.18
N SER A 113 -21.11 24.91 12.85
CA SER A 113 -21.79 25.73 13.86
C SER A 113 -22.61 24.82 14.78
N PRO A 114 -22.48 24.95 16.11
CA PRO A 114 -23.28 24.21 17.06
C PRO A 114 -24.61 24.93 17.25
N VAL A 115 -25.60 24.61 16.42
CA VAL A 115 -26.97 25.08 16.63
C VAL A 115 -27.93 23.92 16.36
N ASP A 116 -28.63 23.56 17.43
CA ASP A 116 -29.86 22.78 17.55
C ASP A 116 -29.84 21.28 17.24
N ALA A 117 -29.43 20.52 18.26
CA ALA A 117 -29.90 19.16 18.47
C ALA A 117 -30.96 19.17 19.57
N GLU A 118 -32.21 19.48 19.22
CA GLU A 118 -33.38 19.04 19.98
C GLU A 118 -34.66 19.23 19.14
N ASN A 119 -35.50 18.18 19.16
CA ASN A 119 -36.91 18.14 18.76
C ASN A 119 -37.25 17.88 17.27
N LEU A 120 -37.65 16.65 16.91
CA LEU A 120 -39.06 16.30 16.63
C LEU A 120 -39.25 14.82 16.26
N GLN A 121 -40.31 14.25 16.82
CA GLN A 121 -40.87 12.92 16.57
C GLN A 121 -41.52 12.79 15.19
N SER A 122 -41.83 11.53 14.86
CA SER A 122 -42.48 10.97 13.68
C SER A 122 -43.76 11.69 13.21
N ASP A 123 -43.99 11.70 11.90
CA ASP A 123 -45.04 10.92 11.23
C ASP A 123 -44.97 11.08 9.70
N ASP A 124 -45.65 10.17 9.00
CA ASP A 124 -45.56 9.78 7.59
C ASP A 124 -45.76 10.88 6.52
N GLU A 125 -45.17 10.65 5.34
CA GLU A 125 -45.84 10.66 4.02
C GLU A 125 -44.89 11.08 2.86
N TYR A 126 -45.11 10.42 1.73
CA TYR A 126 -44.27 10.30 0.54
C TYR A 126 -44.28 11.56 -0.34
N THR A 127 -43.12 12.08 -0.75
CA THR A 127 -42.94 12.71 -2.09
C THR A 127 -41.47 12.84 -2.49
N ASN A 128 -41.19 12.50 -3.75
CA ASN A 128 -39.90 12.60 -4.42
C ASN A 128 -39.51 14.06 -4.68
N GLU A 129 -38.51 14.62 -4.00
CA GLU A 129 -37.70 15.71 -4.53
C GLU A 129 -36.23 15.62 -4.08
N ALA A 130 -35.34 15.89 -5.03
CA ALA A 130 -33.90 15.79 -4.92
C ALA A 130 -33.34 16.76 -3.86
N THR A 131 -32.82 16.22 -2.76
CA THR A 131 -31.99 16.96 -1.79
C THR A 131 -30.53 16.51 -1.86
N PRO A 132 -29.55 17.44 -1.94
CA PRO A 132 -28.15 17.08 -2.05
C PRO A 132 -27.61 16.61 -0.69
N ASP A 133 -27.11 15.39 -0.67
CA ASP A 133 -26.68 14.66 0.52
C ASP A 133 -25.53 15.32 1.31
N LYS A 134 -25.72 15.24 2.62
CA LYS A 134 -24.78 15.43 3.73
C LYS A 134 -23.34 14.94 3.42
N PRO A 135 -22.28 15.74 3.65
CA PRO A 135 -20.91 15.35 3.32
C PRO A 135 -20.35 14.36 4.35
N THR A 136 -20.57 13.07 4.12
CA THR A 136 -19.73 12.03 4.68
C THR A 136 -18.41 12.04 3.91
N GLY A 137 -17.26 12.07 4.60
CA GLY A 137 -15.91 12.28 4.04
C GLY A 137 -15.37 11.21 3.07
N LYS A 138 -16.23 10.62 2.26
CA LYS A 138 -15.89 9.88 1.05
C LYS A 138 -15.70 10.89 -0.08
N ILE A 139 -14.70 10.60 -0.90
CA ILE A 139 -14.42 11.30 -2.14
C ILE A 139 -15.56 11.00 -3.11
N PHE A 140 -16.49 11.95 -3.29
CA PHE A 140 -17.57 11.84 -4.26
C PHE A 140 -17.36 12.85 -5.40
N LEU A 141 -17.54 12.39 -6.64
CA LEU A 141 -17.80 13.26 -7.78
C LEU A 141 -19.30 13.53 -7.85
N THR A 142 -19.70 14.58 -8.56
CA THR A 142 -21.10 14.74 -8.94
C THR A 142 -21.51 13.60 -9.88
N ALA A 143 -22.81 13.30 -9.96
CA ALA A 143 -23.28 12.20 -10.80
C ALA A 143 -22.91 12.39 -12.28
N GLU A 144 -22.92 13.64 -12.76
CA GLU A 144 -22.51 13.98 -14.12
C GLU A 144 -21.02 13.69 -14.37
N LYS A 145 -20.15 14.04 -13.41
CA LYS A 145 -18.72 13.78 -13.49
C LYS A 145 -18.42 12.28 -13.34
N ASP A 146 -19.20 11.54 -12.56
CA ASP A 146 -19.14 10.07 -12.50
C ASP A 146 -19.49 9.45 -13.86
N GLU A 147 -20.51 9.96 -14.56
CA GLU A 147 -20.86 9.48 -15.90
C GLU A 147 -19.77 9.81 -16.94
N ALA A 148 -19.24 11.02 -16.92
CA ALA A 148 -18.12 11.43 -17.75
C ALA A 148 -16.88 10.56 -17.49
N LEU A 149 -16.61 10.24 -16.22
CA LEU A 149 -15.55 9.33 -15.81
C LEU A 149 -15.72 7.94 -16.41
N ILE A 150 -16.92 7.36 -16.28
CA ILE A 150 -17.21 6.03 -16.80
C ILE A 150 -17.03 6.01 -18.32
N SER A 151 -17.52 7.04 -19.02
CA SER A 151 -17.35 7.17 -20.47
C SER A 151 -15.86 7.26 -20.84
N ALA A 152 -15.11 8.15 -20.20
CA ALA A 152 -13.69 8.33 -20.48
C ALA A 152 -12.87 7.06 -20.22
N ILE A 153 -13.18 6.30 -19.16
CA ILE A 153 -12.49 5.04 -18.86
C ILE A 153 -12.88 3.91 -19.81
N LYS A 154 -14.13 3.89 -20.28
CA LYS A 154 -14.59 2.89 -21.25
C LYS A 154 -13.71 2.89 -22.51
N ASP A 155 -13.32 4.06 -22.98
CA ASP A 155 -12.48 4.22 -24.17
C ASP A 155 -10.98 3.94 -23.93
N ARG A 156 -10.59 3.60 -22.68
CA ARG A 156 -9.20 3.42 -22.25
C ARG A 156 -8.96 2.02 -21.68
N PRO A 157 -8.82 0.99 -22.54
CA PRO A 157 -8.73 -0.42 -22.11
C PRO A 157 -7.55 -0.72 -21.18
N VAL A 158 -6.47 0.05 -21.26
CA VAL A 158 -5.32 -0.04 -20.34
C VAL A 158 -5.70 0.00 -18.85
N ILE A 159 -6.84 0.60 -18.49
CA ILE A 159 -7.34 0.66 -17.11
C ILE A 159 -8.00 -0.64 -16.66
N TRP A 160 -8.76 -1.31 -17.53
CA TRP A 160 -9.71 -2.36 -17.15
C TRP A 160 -9.56 -3.69 -17.88
N ASP A 161 -8.96 -3.72 -19.06
CA ASP A 161 -8.69 -4.95 -19.81
C ASP A 161 -7.37 -5.58 -19.36
N HIS A 162 -7.45 -6.74 -18.72
CA HIS A 162 -6.29 -7.48 -18.24
C HIS A 162 -5.41 -8.05 -19.37
N SER A 163 -5.95 -8.09 -20.59
CA SER A 163 -5.27 -8.57 -21.81
C SER A 163 -4.45 -7.47 -22.48
N HIS A 164 -4.67 -6.21 -22.11
CA HIS A 164 -3.98 -5.08 -22.72
C HIS A 164 -2.47 -5.11 -22.38
N PRO A 165 -1.55 -4.90 -23.34
CA PRO A 165 -0.10 -5.01 -23.12
C PRO A 165 0.41 -4.15 -21.97
N TYR A 166 -0.16 -2.95 -21.83
CA TYR A 166 0.22 -1.98 -20.79
C TYR A 166 -0.59 -2.10 -19.49
N TYR A 167 -1.48 -3.07 -19.34
CA TYR A 167 -2.30 -3.21 -18.11
C TYR A 167 -1.44 -3.43 -16.85
N LYS A 168 -0.34 -4.18 -16.96
CA LYS A 168 0.60 -4.40 -15.85
C LYS A 168 1.56 -3.22 -15.64
N ASN A 169 1.61 -2.27 -16.58
CA ASN A 169 2.46 -1.10 -16.48
C ASN A 169 1.77 -0.02 -15.64
N ASN A 170 2.19 0.09 -14.38
CA ASN A 170 1.63 1.07 -13.46
C ASN A 170 1.83 2.51 -13.92
N ILE A 171 2.94 2.84 -14.59
CA ILE A 171 3.21 4.19 -15.09
C ILE A 171 2.17 4.56 -16.15
N GLN A 172 1.99 3.70 -17.15
CA GLN A 172 1.03 3.96 -18.22
C GLN A 172 -0.39 4.11 -17.66
N ARG A 173 -0.78 3.28 -16.70
CA ARG A 173 -2.07 3.42 -16.03
C ARG A 173 -2.20 4.74 -15.27
N CYS A 174 -1.17 5.16 -14.54
CA CYS A 174 -1.16 6.46 -13.85
C CYS A 174 -1.29 7.62 -14.83
N ASN A 175 -0.55 7.59 -15.95
CA ASN A 175 -0.64 8.62 -17.00
C ASN A 175 -2.04 8.71 -17.58
N VAL A 176 -2.66 7.56 -17.88
CA VAL A 176 -4.02 7.50 -18.41
C VAL A 176 -5.03 8.05 -17.39
N TYR A 177 -4.86 7.77 -16.10
CA TYR A 177 -5.70 8.41 -15.07
C TYR A 177 -5.48 9.92 -14.98
N ALA A 178 -4.24 10.41 -15.16
CA ALA A 178 -3.94 11.83 -15.18
C ALA A 178 -4.58 12.53 -16.40
N GLU A 179 -4.59 11.89 -17.57
CA GLU A 179 -5.30 12.38 -18.75
C GLU A 179 -6.81 12.46 -18.52
N VAL A 180 -7.41 11.40 -17.94
CA VAL A 180 -8.83 11.42 -17.58
C VAL A 180 -9.11 12.52 -16.55
N ALA A 181 -8.21 12.75 -15.61
CA ALA A 181 -8.36 13.83 -14.63
C ALA A 181 -8.32 15.21 -15.29
N LYS A 182 -7.46 15.44 -16.29
CA LYS A 182 -7.46 16.68 -17.09
C LYS A 182 -8.79 16.86 -17.83
N LEU A 183 -9.34 15.80 -18.42
CA LEU A 183 -10.63 15.86 -19.11
C LEU A 183 -11.82 16.16 -18.19
N LEU A 184 -11.77 15.68 -16.95
CA LEU A 184 -12.82 15.94 -15.96
C LEU A 184 -12.67 17.31 -15.29
N SER A 185 -11.47 17.88 -15.30
CA SER A 185 -11.18 19.16 -14.69
C SER A 185 -11.77 20.30 -15.52
N ASP A 186 -12.29 21.31 -14.85
CA ASP A 186 -12.73 22.56 -15.44
C ASP A 186 -12.07 23.74 -14.71
N ASP A 187 -12.40 24.97 -15.11
CA ASP A 187 -11.82 26.19 -14.53
C ASP A 187 -12.11 26.32 -13.03
N ASN A 188 -13.19 25.71 -12.56
CA ASN A 188 -13.63 25.78 -11.17
C ASN A 188 -13.12 24.60 -10.32
N HIS A 189 -12.92 23.43 -10.91
CA HIS A 189 -12.57 22.20 -10.20
C HIS A 189 -11.48 21.40 -10.92
N LYS A 190 -10.32 21.28 -10.27
CA LYS A 190 -9.21 20.45 -10.74
C LYS A 190 -9.22 19.09 -10.05
N TYR A 191 -9.18 18.02 -10.85
CA TYR A 191 -9.03 16.65 -10.38
C TYR A 191 -7.61 16.16 -10.61
N SER A 192 -7.11 15.32 -9.71
CA SER A 192 -5.86 14.60 -9.93
C SER A 192 -6.11 13.19 -10.43
N GLY A 193 -5.12 12.60 -11.12
CA GLY A 193 -5.20 11.22 -11.58
C GLY A 193 -5.46 10.23 -10.44
N ARG A 194 -4.93 10.50 -9.24
CA ARG A 194 -5.18 9.68 -8.06
C ARG A 194 -6.63 9.76 -7.58
N LYS A 195 -7.20 10.96 -7.54
CA LYS A 195 -8.60 11.19 -7.18
C LYS A 195 -9.53 10.38 -8.10
N VAL A 196 -9.31 10.51 -9.41
CA VAL A 196 -10.02 9.77 -10.46
C VAL A 196 -9.88 8.26 -10.29
N MET A 197 -8.67 7.76 -10.04
CA MET A 197 -8.42 6.34 -9.77
C MET A 197 -9.20 5.84 -8.56
N MET A 198 -9.28 6.63 -7.48
CA MET A 198 -10.00 6.25 -6.27
C MET A 198 -11.52 6.17 -6.52
N VAL A 199 -12.08 7.16 -7.21
CA VAL A 199 -13.51 7.17 -7.57
C VAL A 199 -13.84 5.97 -8.45
N TRP A 200 -13.00 5.69 -9.44
CA TRP A 200 -13.14 4.50 -10.29
C TRP A 200 -13.12 3.19 -9.47
N LYS A 201 -12.18 3.05 -8.52
CA LYS A 201 -12.13 1.88 -7.64
C LYS A 201 -13.40 1.72 -6.80
N ASN A 202 -13.98 2.83 -6.34
CA ASN A 202 -15.24 2.81 -5.60
C ASN A 202 -16.42 2.39 -6.50
N LEU A 203 -16.51 2.93 -7.72
CA LEU A 203 -17.51 2.51 -8.70
C LEU A 203 -17.41 1.01 -9.00
N LEU A 204 -16.20 0.50 -9.21
CA LEU A 204 -15.96 -0.95 -9.40
C LEU A 204 -16.35 -1.79 -8.18
N ALA A 205 -16.10 -1.30 -6.96
CA ALA A 205 -16.49 -2.00 -5.75
C ALA A 205 -18.02 -2.10 -5.63
N THR A 206 -18.73 -1.01 -5.91
CA THR A 206 -20.20 -1.00 -5.94
C THR A 206 -20.73 -1.91 -7.06
N PHE A 207 -20.19 -1.83 -8.26
CA PHE A 207 -20.57 -2.70 -9.39
C PHE A 207 -20.40 -4.19 -9.05
N ARG A 208 -19.29 -4.57 -8.41
CA ARG A 208 -19.07 -5.95 -7.94
C ARG A 208 -20.13 -6.42 -6.96
N LYS A 209 -20.52 -5.56 -6.02
CA LYS A 209 -21.57 -5.87 -5.04
C LYS A 209 -22.91 -6.05 -5.74
N VAL A 210 -23.30 -5.08 -6.57
CA VAL A 210 -24.56 -5.12 -7.33
C VAL A 210 -24.61 -6.36 -8.23
N LYS A 211 -23.55 -6.67 -8.98
CA LYS A 211 -23.46 -7.88 -9.80
C LYS A 211 -23.53 -9.18 -9.00
N THR A 212 -23.03 -9.18 -7.77
CA THR A 212 -23.14 -10.36 -6.89
C THR A 212 -24.58 -10.54 -6.37
N ASN A 213 -25.30 -9.45 -6.18
CA ASN A 213 -26.69 -9.44 -5.71
C ASN A 213 -27.67 -9.77 -6.84
N GLU A 214 -27.46 -9.27 -8.06
CA GLU A 214 -28.22 -9.66 -9.26
C GLU A 214 -28.12 -11.17 -9.52
N LEU A 215 -26.94 -11.77 -9.34
CA LEU A 215 -26.81 -13.23 -9.45
C LEU A 215 -27.51 -14.01 -8.31
N ALA A 216 -27.98 -13.32 -7.27
CA ALA A 216 -28.61 -13.92 -6.09
C ALA A 216 -30.12 -13.66 -6.00
N ALA A 217 -30.63 -12.61 -6.65
CA ALA A 217 -32.03 -12.21 -6.65
C ALA A 217 -32.45 -11.88 -8.09
N ASP A 218 -33.63 -12.33 -8.52
CA ASP A 218 -34.21 -12.03 -9.84
C ASP A 218 -34.74 -10.58 -9.93
N ASP A 219 -34.25 -9.70 -9.04
CA ASP A 219 -34.68 -8.32 -8.91
C ASP A 219 -33.96 -7.42 -9.91
N LYS A 220 -34.74 -6.53 -10.54
CA LYS A 220 -34.24 -5.50 -11.46
C LYS A 220 -33.29 -4.56 -10.74
N VAL A 221 -32.02 -4.56 -11.15
CA VAL A 221 -30.99 -3.66 -10.63
C VAL A 221 -31.34 -2.20 -10.89
N THR A 222 -31.51 -1.40 -9.83
CA THR A 222 -31.88 0.04 -9.90
C THR A 222 -30.69 1.00 -9.89
N TRP A 223 -29.45 0.50 -9.77
CA TRP A 223 -28.27 1.37 -9.68
C TRP A 223 -27.99 2.09 -11.00
N ARG A 224 -28.01 3.43 -11.01
CA ARG A 224 -27.89 4.31 -12.20
C ARG A 224 -26.72 3.98 -13.14
N TYR A 225 -25.58 3.57 -12.61
CA TYR A 225 -24.38 3.27 -13.40
C TYR A 225 -24.29 1.82 -13.89
N TRP A 226 -25.27 0.98 -13.53
CA TRP A 226 -25.27 -0.44 -13.84
C TRP A 226 -25.08 -0.73 -15.33
N GLN A 227 -25.92 -0.13 -16.18
CA GLN A 227 -25.87 -0.32 -17.63
C GLN A 227 -24.57 0.22 -18.23
N LYS A 228 -24.10 1.38 -17.74
CA LYS A 228 -22.88 2.03 -18.23
C LYS A 228 -21.62 1.23 -17.91
N LEU A 229 -21.63 0.40 -16.87
CA LEU A 229 -20.51 -0.45 -16.46
C LEU A 229 -20.58 -1.89 -17.01
N GLN A 230 -21.53 -2.22 -17.88
CA GLN A 230 -21.64 -3.57 -18.44
C GLN A 230 -20.41 -3.99 -19.28
N PHE A 231 -19.70 -3.04 -19.89
CA PHE A 231 -18.53 -3.35 -20.73
C PHE A 231 -17.41 -4.09 -19.95
N ILE A 232 -17.26 -3.81 -18.65
CA ILE A 232 -16.29 -4.49 -17.79
C ILE A 232 -16.82 -5.79 -17.16
N ALA A 233 -18.10 -6.13 -17.36
CA ALA A 233 -18.74 -7.24 -16.65
C ALA A 233 -17.96 -8.54 -16.81
N ARG A 234 -17.46 -8.86 -18.01
CA ARG A 234 -16.70 -10.09 -18.27
C ARG A 234 -15.37 -10.19 -17.48
N PHE A 235 -14.76 -9.05 -17.13
CA PHE A 235 -13.49 -8.99 -16.40
C PHE A 235 -13.71 -8.96 -14.88
N VAL A 236 -14.91 -8.57 -14.45
CA VAL A 236 -15.31 -8.54 -13.05
C VAL A 236 -15.89 -9.90 -12.69
N THR A 237 -15.02 -10.84 -12.31
CA THR A 237 -15.46 -12.15 -11.78
C THR A 237 -16.08 -11.97 -10.40
N PRO A 238 -17.34 -12.34 -10.18
CA PRO A 238 -17.92 -12.38 -8.84
C PRO A 238 -17.20 -13.45 -8.02
N ALA A 239 -16.89 -13.15 -6.75
CA ALA A 239 -16.12 -14.04 -5.87
C ALA A 239 -16.72 -15.46 -5.75
N LYS A 240 -18.04 -15.61 -5.96
CA LYS A 240 -18.76 -16.89 -5.95
C LYS A 240 -18.48 -17.78 -7.18
N ALA A 241 -18.19 -17.21 -8.35
CA ALA A 241 -17.94 -17.97 -9.58
C ALA A 241 -16.63 -18.79 -9.53
N LYS A 242 -15.62 -18.31 -8.78
CA LYS A 242 -14.37 -19.05 -8.54
C LYS A 242 -14.58 -20.35 -7.77
N ASN A 243 -15.61 -20.42 -6.90
CA ASN A 243 -15.94 -21.63 -6.15
C ASN A 243 -16.81 -22.61 -6.95
N GLN A 244 -17.64 -22.13 -7.88
CA GLN A 244 -18.45 -23.01 -8.73
C GLN A 244 -17.66 -23.59 -9.91
N GLN A 245 -16.72 -22.84 -10.50
CA GLN A 245 -15.80 -23.40 -11.50
C GLN A 245 -14.90 -24.48 -10.88
N ARG A 246 -14.43 -24.30 -9.63
CA ARG A 246 -13.72 -25.34 -8.85
C ARG A 246 -14.56 -26.59 -8.55
N LYS A 247 -15.90 -26.50 -8.55
CA LYS A 247 -16.80 -27.66 -8.35
C LYS A 247 -17.19 -28.35 -9.67
N LYS A 248 -17.27 -27.62 -10.79
CA LYS A 248 -17.63 -28.20 -12.09
C LYS A 248 -16.49 -28.98 -12.75
N THR A 249 -15.22 -28.66 -12.49
CA THR A 249 -14.09 -29.49 -12.92
C THR A 249 -13.94 -30.81 -12.15
N THR A 250 -14.73 -31.05 -11.10
CA THR A 250 -14.62 -32.27 -10.27
C THR A 250 -15.62 -33.37 -10.64
N LYS A 251 -16.58 -33.12 -11.55
CA LYS A 251 -17.60 -34.12 -11.93
C LYS A 251 -17.31 -34.91 -13.21
N ASN A 252 -16.31 -34.56 -14.02
CA ASN A 252 -16.01 -35.25 -15.29
C ASN A 252 -14.75 -36.14 -15.28
N GLN A 253 -14.26 -36.59 -14.11
CA GLN A 253 -13.19 -37.58 -14.02
C GLN A 253 -13.53 -38.70 -13.03
N GLN A 254 -14.74 -39.25 -13.12
CA GLN A 254 -15.06 -40.56 -12.57
C GLN A 254 -15.32 -41.54 -13.71
N ALA A 255 -14.24 -41.96 -14.36
CA ALA A 255 -14.15 -43.29 -14.96
C ALA A 255 -12.68 -43.62 -15.25
N LYS A 256 -12.23 -44.72 -14.65
CA LYS A 256 -11.00 -45.52 -14.92
C LYS A 256 -9.71 -45.17 -14.15
N ASN A 257 -9.47 -46.06 -13.18
CA ASN A 257 -8.22 -46.70 -12.74
C ASN A 257 -7.06 -45.90 -12.12
N GLN A 258 -6.92 -46.13 -10.80
CA GLN A 258 -5.70 -46.54 -10.07
C GLN A 258 -4.42 -45.73 -10.29
N GLN A 259 -4.32 -44.61 -9.55
CA GLN A 259 -3.27 -44.25 -8.59
C GLN A 259 -3.56 -42.79 -8.18
N LYS A 260 -3.87 -42.54 -6.89
CA LYS A 260 -4.22 -41.17 -6.44
C LYS A 260 -2.97 -40.29 -6.46
N PRO A 261 -2.91 -39.22 -7.28
CA PRO A 261 -1.85 -38.24 -7.14
C PRO A 261 -2.07 -37.43 -5.86
N VAL A 262 -1.01 -37.25 -5.09
CA VAL A 262 -0.96 -36.41 -3.88
C VAL A 262 -1.50 -35.03 -4.23
N LYS A 263 -2.63 -34.65 -3.61
CA LYS A 263 -3.24 -33.34 -3.83
C LYS A 263 -2.39 -32.28 -3.13
N ILE A 264 -1.69 -31.46 -3.89
CA ILE A 264 -1.07 -30.23 -3.39
C ILE A 264 -2.21 -29.27 -3.00
N ILE A 265 -2.60 -29.28 -1.73
CA ILE A 265 -3.62 -28.37 -1.21
C ILE A 265 -3.00 -26.97 -1.08
N GLN A 266 -3.26 -26.12 -2.08
CA GLN A 266 -2.99 -24.69 -1.98
C GLN A 266 -3.92 -24.03 -0.95
N GLY A 267 -3.36 -23.70 0.21
CA GLY A 267 -3.66 -22.43 0.88
C GLY A 267 -4.36 -22.46 2.23
N ARG A 268 -4.62 -23.62 2.85
CA ARG A 268 -5.12 -23.66 4.23
C ARG A 268 -4.37 -24.72 5.03
N ILE A 269 -3.49 -24.27 5.92
CA ILE A 269 -2.93 -25.11 6.97
C ILE A 269 -4.03 -25.34 8.02
N PRO A 270 -4.32 -26.60 8.37
CA PRO A 270 -5.24 -26.93 9.46
C PRO A 270 -4.82 -26.26 10.78
N GLU A 271 -5.77 -26.00 11.66
CA GLU A 271 -5.51 -25.22 12.87
C GLU A 271 -4.47 -25.90 13.77
N GLU A 272 -4.54 -27.23 13.86
CA GLU A 272 -3.63 -28.11 14.57
C GLU A 272 -2.17 -28.01 14.09
N LYS A 273 -1.96 -27.70 12.81
CA LYS A 273 -0.62 -27.56 12.22
C LYS A 273 -0.03 -26.16 12.40
N LYS A 274 -0.83 -25.16 12.80
CA LYS A 274 -0.34 -23.80 13.06
C LYS A 274 0.54 -23.75 14.30
N ASP A 275 0.29 -24.61 15.27
CA ASP A 275 1.12 -24.72 16.46
C ASP A 275 2.52 -25.21 16.11
N VAL A 276 2.60 -26.28 15.31
CA VAL A 276 3.87 -26.83 14.80
C VAL A 276 4.61 -25.78 13.96
N LEU A 277 3.88 -25.02 13.14
CA LEU A 277 4.43 -23.91 12.36
C LEU A 277 5.06 -22.84 13.26
N ILE A 278 4.34 -22.40 14.30
CA ILE A 278 4.81 -21.36 15.20
C ILE A 278 6.07 -21.84 15.94
N SER A 279 6.07 -23.07 16.44
CA SER A 279 7.25 -23.66 17.09
C SER A 279 8.45 -23.75 16.13
N ALA A 280 8.25 -24.29 14.93
CA ALA A 280 9.32 -24.45 13.95
C ALA A 280 9.91 -23.11 13.47
N ILE A 281 9.09 -22.05 13.41
CA ILE A 281 9.56 -20.70 13.10
C ILE A 281 10.25 -20.06 14.30
N LYS A 282 9.73 -20.25 15.51
CA LYS A 282 10.34 -19.73 16.75
C LYS A 282 11.79 -20.22 16.88
N ASP A 283 12.06 -21.48 16.54
CA ASP A 283 13.39 -22.08 16.58
C ASP A 283 14.34 -21.58 15.46
N ARG A 284 13.84 -20.76 14.53
CA ARG A 284 14.61 -20.21 13.39
C ARG A 284 14.64 -18.68 13.43
N PRO A 285 15.53 -18.06 14.23
CA PRO A 285 15.63 -16.60 14.37
C PRO A 285 15.81 -15.86 13.05
N ILE A 286 16.47 -16.46 12.04
CA ILE A 286 16.63 -15.86 10.70
C ILE A 286 15.29 -15.42 10.05
N ILE A 287 14.17 -16.03 10.45
CA ILE A 287 12.84 -15.71 9.91
C ILE A 287 12.25 -14.45 10.53
N TRP A 288 12.47 -14.22 11.84
CA TRP A 288 11.72 -13.24 12.63
C TRP A 288 12.58 -12.25 13.41
N ASP A 289 13.87 -12.53 13.60
CA ASP A 289 14.79 -11.67 14.34
C ASP A 289 15.59 -10.75 13.43
N LEU A 290 15.29 -9.44 13.52
CA LEU A 290 15.99 -8.37 12.81
C LEU A 290 17.46 -8.24 13.19
N SER A 291 17.85 -8.69 14.40
CA SER A 291 19.24 -8.68 14.86
C SER A 291 20.05 -9.87 14.34
N HIS A 292 19.41 -10.88 13.75
CA HIS A 292 20.11 -12.04 13.21
C HIS A 292 21.02 -11.62 12.04
N PRO A 293 22.31 -12.05 11.99
CA PRO A 293 23.28 -11.62 10.97
C PRO A 293 22.80 -11.82 9.54
N TYR A 294 22.02 -12.87 9.32
CA TYR A 294 21.51 -13.26 8.01
C TYR A 294 20.04 -12.89 7.76
N TYR A 295 19.41 -12.08 8.61
CA TYR A 295 18.00 -11.71 8.44
C TYR A 295 17.72 -11.03 7.09
N ASN A 296 18.65 -10.19 6.64
CA ASN A 296 18.57 -9.47 5.37
C ASN A 296 18.93 -10.34 4.16
N ASN A 297 19.46 -11.55 4.38
CA ASN A 297 19.77 -12.49 3.30
C ASN A 297 18.49 -13.19 2.84
N ILE A 298 17.96 -12.74 1.69
CA ILE A 298 16.72 -13.26 1.11
C ILE A 298 16.80 -14.75 0.82
N MET A 299 17.96 -15.24 0.35
CA MET A 299 18.12 -16.66 -0.01
C MET A 299 18.05 -17.54 1.24
N GLN A 300 18.88 -17.26 2.24
CA GLN A 300 18.89 -18.05 3.48
C GLN A 300 17.56 -18.00 4.23
N ARG A 301 16.87 -16.85 4.19
CA ARG A 301 15.52 -16.76 4.76
C ARG A 301 14.50 -17.56 3.96
N SER A 302 14.64 -17.62 2.64
CA SER A 302 13.81 -18.49 1.78
C SER A 302 14.05 -19.96 2.08
N ASP A 303 15.30 -20.36 2.30
CA ASP A 303 15.68 -21.73 2.64
C ASP A 303 15.12 -22.12 4.01
N ALA A 304 15.21 -21.23 5.00
CA ALA A 304 14.59 -21.44 6.31
C ALA A 304 13.06 -21.65 6.22
N TYR A 305 12.37 -20.96 5.31
CA TYR A 305 10.95 -21.24 5.05
C TYR A 305 10.72 -22.58 4.35
N ALA A 306 11.64 -23.02 3.50
CA ALA A 306 11.56 -24.31 2.83
C ALA A 306 11.71 -25.47 3.82
N GLU A 307 12.64 -25.37 4.77
CA GLU A 307 12.78 -26.35 5.87
C GLU A 307 11.51 -26.46 6.72
N VAL A 308 10.92 -25.33 7.10
CA VAL A 308 9.65 -25.32 7.85
C VAL A 308 8.53 -25.95 7.03
N ALA A 309 8.54 -25.74 5.71
CA ALA A 309 7.58 -26.37 4.81
C ALA A 309 7.74 -27.88 4.76
N GLU A 310 8.97 -28.39 4.80
CA GLU A 310 9.28 -29.81 4.87
C GLU A 310 8.79 -30.43 6.19
N ILE A 311 9.06 -29.79 7.33
CA ILE A 311 8.57 -30.23 8.66
C ILE A 311 7.04 -30.34 8.71
N LEU A 312 6.34 -29.39 8.08
CA LEU A 312 4.88 -29.38 8.09
C LEU A 312 4.26 -30.31 7.05
N SER A 313 5.05 -30.74 6.07
CA SER A 313 4.58 -31.61 5.01
C SER A 313 4.45 -33.04 5.54
N ASP A 314 3.36 -33.70 5.17
CA ASP A 314 3.12 -35.12 5.42
C ASP A 314 2.67 -35.79 4.12
N ASP A 315 2.39 -37.10 4.17
CA ASP A 315 1.93 -37.88 3.01
C ASP A 315 0.65 -37.32 2.36
N ASN A 316 -0.13 -36.55 3.13
CA ASN A 316 -1.41 -36.00 2.71
C ASN A 316 -1.36 -34.50 2.34
N HIS A 317 -0.34 -33.77 2.80
CA HIS A 317 -0.22 -32.32 2.67
C HIS A 317 1.22 -31.93 2.34
N LYS A 318 1.43 -31.30 1.19
CA LYS A 318 2.72 -30.70 0.84
C LYS A 318 2.64 -29.18 0.89
N TYR A 319 3.58 -28.57 1.59
CA TYR A 319 3.73 -27.12 1.66
C TYR A 319 4.99 -26.67 0.93
N SER A 320 4.99 -25.43 0.44
CA SER A 320 6.17 -24.78 -0.12
C SER A 320 6.61 -23.64 0.79
N GLY A 321 7.90 -23.31 0.81
CA GLY A 321 8.42 -22.18 1.57
C GLY A 321 7.63 -20.87 1.35
N PRO A 322 7.28 -20.49 0.11
CA PRO A 322 6.43 -19.33 -0.14
C PRO A 322 5.03 -19.42 0.49
N ASN A 323 4.43 -20.62 0.53
CA ASN A 323 3.13 -20.85 1.17
C ASN A 323 3.25 -20.65 2.69
N ILE A 324 4.26 -21.26 3.33
CA ILE A 324 4.56 -21.07 4.75
C ILE A 324 4.78 -19.60 5.08
N GLY A 325 5.59 -18.89 4.29
CA GLY A 325 5.83 -17.46 4.48
C GLY A 325 4.56 -16.62 4.37
N ALA A 326 3.61 -16.97 3.50
CA ALA A 326 2.32 -16.28 3.43
C ALA A 326 1.45 -16.52 4.66
N ILE A 327 1.42 -17.75 5.17
CA ILE A 327 0.64 -18.12 6.37
C ILE A 327 1.23 -17.45 7.62
N TRP A 328 2.55 -17.48 7.76
CA TRP A 328 3.27 -16.80 8.83
C TRP A 328 3.00 -15.29 8.85
N ARG A 329 3.04 -14.62 7.69
CA ARG A 329 2.65 -13.20 7.59
C ARG A 329 1.23 -12.95 8.07
N GLY A 330 0.29 -13.85 7.76
CA GLY A 330 -1.07 -13.80 8.27
C GLY A 330 -1.14 -13.86 9.80
N LEU A 331 -0.41 -14.81 10.41
CA LEU A 331 -0.32 -14.95 11.87
C LEU A 331 0.26 -13.69 12.53
N ILE A 332 1.36 -13.15 12.00
CA ILE A 332 1.97 -11.91 12.51
C ILE A 332 0.98 -10.73 12.40
N CYS A 333 0.28 -10.59 11.27
CA CYS A 333 -0.69 -9.51 11.09
C CYS A 333 -1.79 -9.55 12.17
N THR A 334 -2.34 -10.73 12.44
CA THR A 334 -3.34 -10.92 13.49
C THR A 334 -2.75 -10.62 14.87
N PHE A 335 -1.56 -11.13 15.17
CA PHE A 335 -0.85 -10.86 16.42
C PHE A 335 -0.63 -9.36 16.64
N ARG A 336 -0.09 -8.64 15.64
CA ARG A 336 0.14 -7.19 15.71
C ARG A 336 -1.15 -6.39 15.84
N HIS A 337 -2.27 -6.87 15.32
CA HIS A 337 -3.56 -6.23 15.52
C HIS A 337 -4.03 -6.38 16.97
N ILE A 338 -3.97 -7.59 17.52
CA ILE A 338 -4.33 -7.87 18.90
C ILE A 338 -3.40 -7.15 19.87
N SER A 339 -2.08 -7.16 19.61
CA SER A 339 -1.08 -6.50 20.45
C SER A 339 -1.29 -4.99 20.53
N ARG A 340 -1.64 -4.33 19.42
CA ARG A 340 -2.02 -2.91 19.46
C ARG A 340 -3.25 -2.68 20.32
N ARG A 341 -4.27 -3.54 20.21
CA ARG A 341 -5.48 -3.43 21.02
C ARG A 341 -5.21 -3.61 22.52
N VAL A 342 -4.39 -4.59 22.89
CA VAL A 342 -3.97 -4.83 24.29
C VAL A 342 -3.21 -3.61 24.84
N LYS A 343 -2.26 -3.06 24.06
CA LYS A 343 -1.52 -1.84 24.45
C LYS A 343 -2.45 -0.64 24.64
N SER A 344 -3.41 -0.43 23.75
CA SER A 344 -4.40 0.66 23.87
C SER A 344 -5.33 0.49 25.07
N ASN A 345 -5.55 -0.73 25.54
CA ASN A 345 -6.39 -1.03 26.71
C ASN A 345 -5.58 -1.10 28.02
N GLY A 346 -4.43 -0.43 28.10
CA GLY A 346 -3.61 -0.39 29.31
C GLY A 346 -2.76 -1.64 29.57
N GLY A 347 -2.58 -2.50 28.56
CA GLY A 347 -1.70 -3.67 28.63
C GLY A 347 -2.33 -4.92 29.26
N ALA A 348 -3.61 -4.88 29.64
CA ALA A 348 -4.33 -6.03 30.17
C ALA A 348 -4.61 -7.06 29.07
N ASP A 349 -4.10 -8.28 29.28
CA ASP A 349 -4.11 -9.38 28.31
C ASP A 349 -5.14 -10.48 28.65
N ASP A 350 -5.79 -10.35 29.81
CA ASP A 350 -6.81 -11.24 30.37
C ASP A 350 -8.01 -11.49 29.44
N ARG A 351 -8.25 -10.60 28.47
CA ARG A 351 -9.37 -10.69 27.52
C ARG A 351 -9.00 -11.21 26.14
N VAL A 352 -7.76 -11.65 25.91
CA VAL A 352 -7.35 -12.17 24.59
C VAL A 352 -7.73 -13.64 24.45
N THR A 353 -8.75 -13.91 23.62
CA THR A 353 -9.26 -15.27 23.36
C THR A 353 -8.55 -15.99 22.21
N TRP A 354 -7.55 -15.37 21.58
CA TRP A 354 -6.89 -15.96 20.42
C TRP A 354 -5.82 -16.98 20.86
N GLN A 355 -6.04 -18.26 20.56
CA GLN A 355 -5.21 -19.38 21.04
C GLN A 355 -3.71 -19.31 20.74
N HIS A 356 -3.31 -18.59 19.69
CA HIS A 356 -1.89 -18.44 19.29
C HIS A 356 -1.19 -17.25 19.96
N TRP A 357 -1.94 -16.47 20.72
CA TRP A 357 -1.46 -15.22 21.30
C TRP A 357 -0.22 -15.40 22.17
N HIS A 358 -0.29 -16.27 23.19
CA HIS A 358 0.85 -16.53 24.08
C HIS A 358 2.04 -17.14 23.33
N LYS A 359 1.78 -17.98 22.33
CA LYS A 359 2.84 -18.63 21.53
C LYS A 359 3.64 -17.64 20.68
N LEU A 360 3.06 -16.48 20.35
CA LEU A 360 3.68 -15.44 19.53
C LEU A 360 4.27 -14.28 20.35
N GLN A 361 4.16 -14.30 21.69
CA GLN A 361 4.69 -13.23 22.53
C GLN A 361 6.20 -13.03 22.41
N PHE A 362 6.96 -14.04 21.99
CA PHE A 362 8.40 -13.89 21.70
C PHE A 362 8.70 -12.79 20.66
N LEU A 363 7.76 -12.51 19.75
CA LEU A 363 7.89 -11.43 18.78
C LEU A 363 7.80 -10.04 19.43
N ALA A 364 6.97 -9.88 20.46
CA ALA A 364 6.84 -8.62 21.19
C ALA A 364 8.13 -8.31 21.97
N ASN A 365 8.70 -9.33 22.63
CA ASN A 365 9.99 -9.21 23.33
C ASN A 365 11.09 -8.84 22.33
N ASN A 366 11.08 -9.43 21.13
CA ASN A 366 12.07 -9.11 20.11
C ASN A 366 11.92 -7.69 19.55
N GLU A 367 10.70 -7.19 19.35
CA GLU A 367 10.47 -5.81 18.93
C GLU A 367 10.97 -4.82 19.99
N GLN A 368 10.85 -5.13 21.29
CA GLN A 368 11.43 -4.32 22.38
C GLN A 368 12.96 -4.34 22.36
N ILE A 369 13.58 -5.54 22.33
CA ILE A 369 15.04 -5.70 22.29
C ILE A 369 15.64 -5.00 21.08
N ASN A 370 15.01 -5.10 19.91
CA ASN A 370 15.49 -4.40 18.71
C ASN A 370 15.35 -2.88 18.82
N THR A 371 14.28 -2.39 19.45
CA THR A 371 14.10 -0.95 19.69
C THR A 371 15.13 -0.42 20.68
N GLU A 372 15.42 -1.17 21.74
CA GLU A 372 16.45 -0.83 22.74
C GLU A 372 17.87 -0.95 22.18
N ALA A 373 18.14 -1.97 21.37
CA ALA A 373 19.41 -2.12 20.67
C ALA A 373 19.62 -1.01 19.63
N GLN A 374 18.56 -0.57 18.93
CA GLN A 374 18.62 0.60 18.05
C GLN A 374 18.86 1.88 18.84
N LYS A 375 18.15 2.08 19.97
CA LYS A 375 18.39 3.23 20.89
C LYS A 375 19.80 3.22 21.48
N SER A 376 20.33 2.04 21.83
CA SER A 376 21.68 1.84 22.37
C SER A 376 22.77 2.00 21.30
N LYS A 377 22.52 1.57 20.05
CA LYS A 377 23.39 1.86 18.92
C LYS A 377 23.39 3.35 18.60
N LEU A 378 22.23 4.01 18.61
CA LEU A 378 22.12 5.46 18.48
C LEU A 378 22.85 6.18 19.62
N SER A 379 22.69 5.77 20.87
CA SER A 379 23.39 6.40 21.99
C SER A 379 24.89 6.12 22.01
N LYS A 380 25.34 4.92 21.64
CA LYS A 380 26.77 4.59 21.48
C LYS A 380 27.39 5.24 20.25
N GLU A 381 26.68 5.40 19.14
CA GLU A 381 27.14 6.20 18.00
C GLU A 381 27.24 7.67 18.37
N PHE A 382 26.33 8.22 19.18
CA PHE A 382 26.45 9.58 19.70
C PHE A 382 27.63 9.77 20.66
N VAL A 383 28.03 8.72 21.40
CA VAL A 383 29.16 8.77 22.35
C VAL A 383 30.51 8.40 21.70
N CYS A 384 30.53 7.61 20.62
CA CYS A 384 31.75 7.20 19.92
C CYS A 384 32.05 7.95 18.61
N LYS A 385 31.10 8.68 18.00
CA LYS A 385 31.35 9.55 16.82
C LYS A 385 31.89 10.94 17.19
N GLY A 386 32.68 11.03 18.27
CA GLY A 386 33.45 12.23 18.64
C GLY A 386 34.81 12.36 17.96
N SER A 387 35.23 11.39 17.14
CA SER A 387 36.46 11.50 16.34
C SER A 387 36.47 10.47 15.21
N GLN A 388 36.06 10.91 14.02
CA GLN A 388 36.72 10.72 12.71
C GLN A 388 35.72 10.83 11.55
N ASP A 389 35.98 11.86 10.73
CA ASP A 389 35.80 11.96 9.28
C ASP A 389 34.46 11.53 8.68
N TYR A 390 33.42 12.30 8.99
CA TYR A 390 32.53 12.75 7.92
C TYR A 390 33.03 14.12 7.49
N VAL A 391 33.47 14.24 6.23
CA VAL A 391 33.62 15.55 5.57
C VAL A 391 32.22 16.14 5.46
N LEU A 392 31.76 16.78 6.53
CA LEU A 392 30.72 17.79 6.45
C LEU A 392 31.26 18.81 5.47
N LEU A 393 30.55 19.00 4.35
CA LEU A 393 30.83 20.12 3.46
C LEU A 393 30.99 21.36 4.33
N THR A 394 32.16 21.98 4.26
CA THR A 394 32.45 23.18 5.05
C THR A 394 31.38 24.21 4.73
N SER A 395 31.13 25.14 5.66
CA SER A 395 30.21 26.25 5.38
C SER A 395 30.55 26.95 4.06
N GLU A 396 31.84 27.01 3.73
CA GLU A 396 32.39 27.45 2.45
C GLU A 396 31.97 26.58 1.25
N GLN A 397 32.01 25.25 1.35
CA GLN A 397 31.57 24.37 0.26
C GLN A 397 30.05 24.39 0.08
N LYS A 398 29.28 24.65 1.15
CA LYS A 398 27.83 24.85 1.07
C LYS A 398 27.50 26.19 0.42
N GLU A 399 28.20 27.26 0.78
CA GLU A 399 28.05 28.56 0.12
C GLU A 399 28.52 28.54 -1.34
N ALA A 400 29.64 27.88 -1.67
CA ALA A 400 30.07 27.69 -3.05
C ALA A 400 29.06 26.90 -3.91
N PHE A 401 28.37 25.94 -3.32
CA PHE A 401 27.28 25.22 -3.98
C PHE A 401 26.04 26.12 -4.17
N ILE A 402 25.73 26.98 -3.20
CA ILE A 402 24.65 27.97 -3.29
C ILE A 402 24.96 29.03 -4.35
N ASP A 403 26.21 29.50 -4.42
CA ASP A 403 26.66 30.50 -5.39
C ASP A 403 26.74 29.93 -6.81
N ALA A 404 27.18 28.67 -6.98
CA ALA A 404 27.11 27.97 -8.27
C ALA A 404 25.67 27.78 -8.77
N ILE A 405 24.69 27.75 -7.87
CA ILE A 405 23.26 27.73 -8.21
C ILE A 405 22.75 29.13 -8.57
N ARG A 406 23.27 30.19 -7.95
CA ARG A 406 22.92 31.59 -8.27
C ARG A 406 23.52 32.05 -9.60
N GLU A 407 24.76 31.68 -9.92
CA GLU A 407 25.43 32.05 -11.17
C GLU A 407 24.78 31.44 -12.42
N ARG A 408 24.05 30.33 -12.27
CA ARG A 408 23.27 29.73 -13.37
C ARG A 408 21.92 30.40 -13.62
N GLN A 409 21.62 31.52 -12.95
CA GLN A 409 20.40 32.31 -13.11
C GLN A 409 20.61 33.68 -13.78
N ILE A 410 21.73 33.89 -14.50
CA ILE A 410 21.89 35.00 -15.45
C ILE A 410 21.72 34.50 -16.88
#